data_AF-A0A8H5PEF0-F1
#
_entry.id   AF-A0A8H5PEF0-F1
#
_cell.length_a   1.000
_cell.length_b   1.000
_cell.length_c   1.000
_cell.angle_alpha   90.00
_cell.angle_beta   90.00
_cell.angle_gamma   90.00
#
_symmetry.space_group_name_H-M   'P 1'
#
loop_
_entity.id
_entity.type
_entity.pdbx_description
1 polymer ?
#
loop_
_entity_poly.entity_id
_entity_poly.type
_entity_poly.pdbx_seq_one_letter_code
_entity_poly.pdbx_strand_id
1 'polypeptide(L)'
;MLLETTFKIAECETIIAYEFGDKALCAQALNTAADSNSVYVLDRSFKAMPKNDRLAVYGDSVAASYLCSLWIKRGLPKHCWTTLRRDLISNDNLASVGVEYGLDRCINMNGGTTRASNGMVATTVEAILGAVEIDGGRNTLARVMNRLGLTQHALLLVPSNLA
;
A
#
# COMPACT_ATOMS: atom_id res chain seq x y z
N MET A 1 11.65 20.43 2.44
CA MET A 1 11.42 19.43 3.49
C MET A 1 10.00 19.49 4.03
N LEU A 2 9.58 20.51 4.79
CA LEU A 2 8.19 20.70 5.28
C LEU A 2 7.09 20.61 4.20
N LEU A 3 7.21 21.43 3.14
CA LEU A 3 6.22 21.51 2.05
C LEU A 3 6.19 20.24 1.19
N GLU A 4 7.33 19.57 1.05
CA GLU A 4 7.49 18.40 0.19
C GLU A 4 6.78 17.18 0.80
N THR A 5 6.90 16.99 2.11
CA THR A 5 6.18 15.95 2.85
C THR A 5 4.67 16.10 2.72
N THR A 6 4.13 17.29 2.97
CA THR A 6 2.68 17.54 2.89
C THR A 6 2.16 17.30 1.47
N PHE A 7 2.94 17.66 0.45
CA PHE A 7 2.59 17.40 -0.94
C PHE A 7 2.54 15.91 -1.26
N LYS A 8 3.56 15.14 -0.85
CA LYS A 8 3.61 13.67 -1.07
C LYS A 8 2.47 12.94 -0.37
N ILE A 9 2.10 13.38 0.83
CA ILE A 9 0.93 12.85 1.56
C ILE A 9 -0.35 13.14 0.77
N ALA A 10 -0.58 14.39 0.39
CA ALA A 10 -1.78 14.79 -0.35
C ALA A 10 -1.89 14.09 -1.72
N GLU A 11 -0.76 13.91 -2.42
CA GLU A 11 -0.69 13.16 -3.67
C GLU A 11 -1.05 11.69 -3.45
N CYS A 12 -0.46 11.05 -2.43
CA CYS A 12 -0.81 9.67 -2.06
C CYS A 12 -2.30 9.53 -1.78
N GLU A 13 -2.87 10.38 -0.92
CA GLU A 13 -4.29 10.39 -0.56
C GLU A 13 -5.21 10.54 -1.77
N THR A 14 -4.82 11.40 -2.71
CA THR A 14 -5.54 11.60 -3.98
C THR A 14 -5.50 10.34 -4.85
N ILE A 15 -4.33 9.69 -4.96
CA ILE A 15 -4.14 8.48 -5.75
C ILE A 15 -5.03 7.34 -5.20
N ILE A 16 -4.95 7.09 -3.89
CA ILE A 16 -5.69 6.00 -3.22
C ILE A 16 -7.15 6.34 -2.93
N ALA A 17 -7.58 7.58 -3.19
CA ALA A 17 -8.91 8.11 -2.90
C ALA A 17 -9.32 7.90 -1.43
N TYR A 18 -8.38 8.14 -0.51
CA TYR A 18 -8.58 8.04 0.93
C TYR A 18 -7.78 9.12 1.64
N GLU A 19 -8.45 9.87 2.51
CA GLU A 19 -7.82 10.85 3.38
C GLU A 19 -7.57 10.23 4.76
N PHE A 20 -6.32 10.20 5.21
CA PHE A 20 -5.94 9.69 6.52
C PHE A 20 -6.40 10.62 7.64
N GLY A 21 -6.96 10.03 8.69
CA GLY A 21 -7.21 10.70 9.96
C GLY A 21 -5.90 11.05 10.66
N ASP A 22 -4.96 10.11 10.70
CA ASP A 22 -3.58 10.34 11.14
C ASP A 22 -2.61 10.44 9.95
N LYS A 23 -2.25 11.67 9.57
CA LYS A 23 -1.28 11.94 8.50
C LYS A 23 0.11 11.36 8.78
N ALA A 24 0.45 11.08 10.04
CA ALA A 24 1.71 10.43 10.39
C ALA A 24 1.79 8.99 9.86
N LEU A 25 0.65 8.28 9.76
CA LEU A 25 0.61 6.93 9.20
C LEU A 25 0.91 6.93 7.70
N CYS A 26 0.34 7.88 6.95
CA CYS A 26 0.66 8.06 5.53
C CYS A 26 2.14 8.44 5.35
N ALA A 27 2.61 9.41 6.13
CA ALA A 27 4.00 9.84 6.13
C ALA A 27 4.97 8.67 6.40
N GLN A 28 4.66 7.84 7.39
CA GLN A 28 5.44 6.65 7.71
C GLN A 28 5.41 5.63 6.56
N ALA A 29 4.25 5.38 5.97
CA ALA A 29 4.10 4.43 4.87
C ALA A 29 4.96 4.81 3.65
N LEU A 30 5.07 6.11 3.38
CA LEU A 30 5.89 6.66 2.29
C LEU A 30 7.40 6.71 2.61
N ASN A 31 7.80 6.43 3.86
CA ASN A 31 9.19 6.57 4.28
C ASN A 31 10.01 5.28 4.07
N THR A 32 10.82 5.26 3.01
CA THR A 32 11.78 4.16 2.78
C THR A 32 13.18 4.46 3.29
N ALA A 33 13.43 5.72 3.67
CA ALA A 33 14.67 6.18 4.23
C ALA A 33 14.93 5.52 5.59
N ALA A 34 16.15 5.01 5.79
CA ALA A 34 16.59 4.34 7.00
C ALA A 34 17.48 5.24 7.86
N ASP A 35 17.83 6.43 7.34
CA ASP A 35 18.68 7.36 8.04
C ASP A 35 17.91 8.06 9.18
N SER A 36 18.61 8.35 10.27
CA SER A 36 18.08 9.15 11.39
C SER A 36 17.67 10.58 10.99
N ASN A 37 17.85 10.94 9.72
CA ASN A 37 17.62 12.25 9.12
C ASN A 37 16.30 12.34 8.33
N SER A 38 15.52 11.26 8.20
CA SER A 38 14.16 11.35 7.64
C SER A 38 13.23 12.02 8.66
N VAL A 39 13.35 13.35 8.73
CA VAL A 39 12.60 14.20 9.63
C VAL A 39 11.38 14.73 8.89
N TYR A 40 10.22 14.32 9.37
CA TYR A 40 8.93 14.79 8.90
C TYR A 40 8.49 15.91 9.81
N VAL A 41 7.83 16.91 9.25
CA VAL A 41 7.15 17.90 10.07
C VAL A 41 5.66 17.67 9.99
N LEU A 42 5.11 17.13 11.07
CA LEU A 42 3.69 17.07 11.33
C LEU A 42 3.37 18.15 12.38
N ASP A 43 2.37 18.98 12.12
CA ASP A 43 1.87 19.98 13.07
C ASP A 43 2.96 20.89 13.67
N ARG A 44 3.90 21.35 12.81
CA ARG A 44 5.03 22.22 13.17
C ARG A 44 6.07 21.59 14.12
N SER A 45 5.99 20.27 14.34
CA SER A 45 6.97 19.51 15.12
C SER A 45 7.83 18.61 14.23
N PHE A 46 9.14 18.66 14.39
CA PHE A 46 10.07 17.75 13.73
C PHE A 46 10.02 16.38 14.41
N LYS A 47 9.62 15.34 13.68
CA LYS A 47 9.61 13.96 14.15
C LYS A 47 10.48 13.10 13.24
N ALA A 48 11.36 12.31 13.85
CA ALA A 48 12.01 11.22 13.14
C ALA A 48 10.93 10.21 12.73
N MET A 49 10.82 9.94 11.44
CA MET A 49 9.85 8.98 10.94
C MET A 49 10.54 7.63 10.76
N PRO A 50 10.02 6.55 11.36
CA PRO A 50 10.58 5.23 11.15
C PRO A 50 10.40 4.79 9.69
N LYS A 51 11.24 3.84 9.26
CA LYS A 51 11.07 3.18 7.97
C LYS A 51 9.76 2.40 7.93
N ASN A 52 9.18 2.30 6.73
CA ASN A 52 7.88 1.72 6.48
C ASN A 52 7.79 0.19 6.66
N ASP A 53 8.90 -0.52 6.88
CA ASP A 53 8.97 -1.99 6.93
C ASP A 53 7.91 -2.64 7.85
N ARG A 54 7.67 -2.09 9.03
CA ARG A 54 6.66 -2.64 9.97
C ARG A 54 5.24 -2.52 9.43
N LEU A 55 4.93 -1.40 8.79
CA LEU A 55 3.63 -1.19 8.13
C LEU A 55 3.50 -2.11 6.92
N ALA A 56 4.58 -2.32 6.16
CA ALA A 56 4.58 -3.22 5.01
C ALA A 56 4.29 -4.67 5.40
N VAL A 57 4.95 -5.19 6.44
CA VAL A 57 4.69 -6.55 6.96
C VAL A 57 3.23 -6.72 7.39
N TYR A 58 2.68 -5.72 8.08
CA TYR A 58 1.26 -5.73 8.45
C TYR A 58 0.36 -5.66 7.21
N GLY A 59 0.70 -4.79 6.25
CA GLY A 59 0.02 -4.59 4.98
C GLY A 59 -0.11 -5.85 4.13
N ASP A 60 0.98 -6.59 3.89
CA ASP A 60 0.93 -7.88 3.17
C ASP A 60 -0.04 -8.84 3.85
N SER A 61 0.02 -8.92 5.18
CA SER A 61 -0.82 -9.82 5.97
C SER A 61 -2.32 -9.49 5.85
N VAL A 62 -2.68 -8.21 5.96
CA VAL A 62 -4.10 -7.78 5.91
C VAL A 62 -4.64 -7.78 4.48
N ALA A 63 -3.84 -7.44 3.48
CA ALA A 63 -4.20 -7.55 2.08
C ALA A 63 -4.45 -9.02 1.68
N ALA A 64 -3.56 -9.93 2.08
CA ALA A 64 -3.74 -11.36 1.88
C ALA A 64 -4.97 -11.89 2.62
N SER A 65 -5.20 -11.48 3.87
CA SER A 65 -6.38 -11.87 4.64
C SER A 65 -7.69 -11.40 3.99
N TYR A 66 -7.72 -10.18 3.46
CA TYR A 66 -8.87 -9.65 2.74
C TYR A 66 -9.12 -10.43 1.43
N LEU A 67 -8.11 -10.63 0.60
CA LEU A 67 -8.25 -11.43 -0.63
C LEU A 67 -8.64 -12.88 -0.35
N CYS A 68 -8.10 -13.48 0.71
CA CYS A 68 -8.47 -14.82 1.16
C CYS A 68 -9.96 -14.87 1.55
N SER A 69 -10.49 -13.83 2.19
CA SER A 69 -11.92 -13.77 2.50
C SER A 69 -12.80 -13.70 1.24
N LEU A 70 -12.36 -13.03 0.17
CA LEU A 70 -13.06 -13.04 -1.12
C LEU A 70 -13.01 -14.43 -1.77
N TRP A 71 -11.85 -15.08 -1.72
CA TRP A 71 -11.64 -16.45 -2.19
C TRP A 71 -12.56 -17.45 -1.47
N ILE A 72 -12.63 -17.41 -0.13
CA ILE A 72 -13.55 -18.22 0.68
C ILE A 72 -15.00 -17.93 0.32
N LYS A 73 -15.41 -16.66 0.27
CA LYS A 73 -16.78 -16.25 -0.04
C LYS A 73 -17.24 -16.75 -1.42
N ARG A 74 -16.32 -16.87 -2.37
CA ARG A 74 -16.58 -17.40 -3.71
C ARG A 74 -16.57 -18.93 -3.78
N GLY A 75 -16.14 -19.63 -2.73
CA GLY A 75 -16.04 -21.09 -2.73
C GLY A 75 -15.01 -21.64 -3.72
N LEU A 76 -13.95 -20.86 -4.00
CA LEU A 76 -12.97 -21.23 -5.02
C LEU A 76 -12.04 -22.35 -4.54
N PRO A 77 -11.56 -23.22 -5.46
CA PRO A 77 -10.56 -24.24 -5.13
C PRO A 77 -9.24 -23.66 -4.58
N LYS A 78 -8.48 -24.49 -3.85
CA LYS A 78 -7.18 -24.11 -3.26
C LYS A 78 -6.19 -23.53 -4.29
N HIS A 79 -6.12 -24.08 -5.51
CA HIS A 79 -5.18 -23.60 -6.52
C HIS A 79 -5.47 -22.15 -6.96
N CYS A 80 -6.75 -21.73 -6.94
CA CYS A 80 -7.14 -20.35 -7.23
C CYS A 80 -6.57 -19.36 -6.22
N TRP A 81 -6.36 -19.75 -4.95
CA TRP A 81 -5.73 -18.87 -3.95
C TRP A 81 -4.29 -18.53 -4.34
N THR A 82 -3.50 -19.53 -4.74
CA THR A 82 -2.11 -19.31 -5.19
C THR A 82 -2.07 -18.37 -6.40
N THR A 83 -2.97 -18.55 -7.36
CA THR A 83 -3.12 -17.66 -8.52
C THR A 83 -3.49 -16.24 -8.09
N LEU A 84 -4.52 -16.06 -7.26
CA LEU A 84 -4.95 -14.75 -6.77
C LEU A 84 -3.84 -14.02 -6.02
N ARG A 85 -3.14 -14.71 -5.10
CA ARG A 85 -2.04 -14.12 -4.34
C ARG A 85 -0.91 -13.67 -5.27
N ARG A 86 -0.51 -14.52 -6.22
CA ARG A 86 0.54 -14.20 -7.19
C ARG A 86 0.15 -13.04 -8.10
N ASP A 87 -1.06 -13.05 -8.63
CA ASP A 87 -1.46 -12.11 -9.69
C ASP A 87 -1.84 -10.73 -9.12
N LEU A 88 -2.35 -10.66 -7.88
CA LEU A 88 -2.81 -9.40 -7.29
C LEU A 88 -1.83 -8.78 -6.29
N ILE A 89 -1.15 -9.58 -5.47
CA ILE A 89 -0.34 -9.05 -4.35
C ILE A 89 1.08 -9.61 -4.32
N SER A 90 1.62 -10.05 -5.46
CA SER A 90 3.06 -10.29 -5.57
C SER A 90 3.83 -8.97 -5.62
N ASN A 91 5.08 -8.98 -5.15
CA ASN A 91 5.95 -7.80 -5.20
C ASN A 91 6.08 -7.23 -6.62
N ASP A 92 6.13 -8.08 -7.64
CA ASP A 92 6.19 -7.65 -9.04
C ASP A 92 4.93 -6.87 -9.45
N ASN A 93 3.74 -7.39 -9.10
CA ASN A 93 2.50 -6.69 -9.37
C ASN A 93 2.37 -5.40 -8.54
N LEU A 94 2.72 -5.43 -7.25
CA LEU A 94 2.67 -4.25 -6.39
C LEU A 94 3.64 -3.15 -6.85
N ALA A 95 4.83 -3.52 -7.34
CA ALA A 95 5.75 -2.57 -7.96
C ALA A 95 5.15 -1.94 -9.22
N SER A 96 4.54 -2.77 -10.10
CA SER A 96 3.87 -2.30 -11.31
C SER A 96 2.74 -1.33 -10.99
N VAL A 97 1.83 -1.72 -10.09
CA VAL A 97 0.70 -0.89 -9.63
C VAL A 97 1.21 0.41 -9.01
N GLY A 98 2.24 0.34 -8.15
CA GLY A 98 2.78 1.53 -7.52
C GLY A 98 3.36 2.53 -8.53
N VAL A 99 4.01 2.07 -9.60
CA VAL A 99 4.49 2.95 -10.68
C VAL A 99 3.33 3.46 -11.55
N GLU A 100 2.39 2.60 -11.93
CA GLU A 100 1.25 2.93 -12.79
C GLU A 100 0.40 4.07 -12.18
N TYR A 101 0.13 3.98 -10.88
CA TYR A 101 -0.66 4.97 -10.15
C TYR A 101 0.18 6.18 -9.68
N GLY A 102 1.51 6.14 -9.83
CA GLY A 102 2.41 7.24 -9.45
C GLY A 102 2.80 7.30 -7.97
N LEU A 103 2.57 6.23 -7.21
CA LEU A 103 2.97 6.13 -5.80
C LEU A 103 4.50 6.12 -5.64
N ASP A 104 5.25 5.70 -6.66
CA ASP A 104 6.71 5.76 -6.69
C ASP A 104 7.25 7.18 -6.48
N ARG A 105 6.53 8.20 -6.98
CA ARG A 105 6.88 9.63 -6.82
C ARG A 105 6.59 10.18 -5.43
N CYS A 106 5.69 9.52 -4.69
CA CYS A 106 5.35 9.87 -3.31
C CYS A 106 6.40 9.37 -2.30
N ILE A 107 7.31 8.49 -2.71
CA ILE A 107 8.28 7.85 -1.81
C ILE A 107 9.30 8.88 -1.31
N ASN A 108 9.52 8.88 0.00
CA ASN A 108 10.67 9.53 0.59
C ASN A 108 11.85 8.55 0.63
N MET A 109 12.92 8.93 -0.06
CA MET A 109 14.15 8.13 -0.21
C MET A 109 15.32 8.83 0.48
N ASN A 110 16.38 8.08 0.77
CA ASN A 110 17.63 8.67 1.26
C ASN A 110 18.21 9.64 0.20
N GLY A 111 18.92 10.68 0.63
CA GLY A 111 19.42 11.76 -0.25
C GLY A 111 20.37 11.33 -1.38
N GLY A 112 20.92 10.11 -1.35
CA GLY A 112 21.73 9.54 -2.43
C GLY A 112 20.95 8.70 -3.45
N THR A 113 19.65 8.47 -3.23
CA THR A 113 18.80 7.65 -4.08
C THR A 113 17.92 8.55 -4.96
N THR A 114 18.13 8.48 -6.28
CA THR A 114 17.44 9.35 -7.24
C THR A 114 16.15 8.75 -7.79
N ARG A 115 15.94 7.44 -7.64
CA ARG A 115 14.76 6.73 -8.14
C ARG A 115 14.43 5.53 -7.25
N ALA A 116 13.15 5.34 -6.99
CA ALA A 116 12.66 4.20 -6.23
C ALA A 116 12.88 2.90 -7.01
N SER A 117 13.46 1.89 -6.37
CA SER A 117 13.55 0.55 -6.96
C SER A 117 12.18 -0.15 -6.92
N ASN A 118 11.97 -1.17 -7.75
CA ASN A 118 10.74 -1.95 -7.73
C ASN A 118 10.42 -2.51 -6.33
N GLY A 119 11.45 -2.96 -5.59
CA GLY A 119 11.29 -3.41 -4.22
C GLY A 119 10.80 -2.31 -3.27
N MET A 120 11.36 -1.09 -3.37
CA MET A 120 10.89 0.06 -2.57
C MET A 120 9.44 0.42 -2.89
N VAL A 121 9.06 0.37 -4.17
CA VAL A 121 7.69 0.65 -4.60
C VAL A 121 6.72 -0.40 -4.05
N ALA A 122 7.02 -1.69 -4.24
CA ALA A 122 6.20 -2.77 -3.71
C ALA A 122 6.00 -2.67 -2.20
N THR A 123 7.10 -2.52 -1.44
CA THR A 123 7.07 -2.36 0.03
C THR A 123 6.30 -1.11 0.44
N THR A 124 6.36 -0.01 -0.33
CA THR A 124 5.57 1.19 -0.05
C THR A 124 4.08 0.93 -0.26
N VAL A 125 3.68 0.23 -1.32
CA VAL A 125 2.27 -0.13 -1.54
C VAL A 125 1.76 -1.00 -0.38
N GLU A 126 2.52 -2.02 0.04
CA GLU A 126 2.19 -2.81 1.24
C GLU A 126 2.03 -1.92 2.47
N ALA A 127 2.98 -1.01 2.71
CA ALA A 127 2.93 -0.11 3.85
C ALA A 127 1.71 0.83 3.84
N ILE A 128 1.31 1.33 2.67
CA ILE A 128 0.09 2.13 2.50
C ILE A 128 -1.13 1.29 2.88
N LEU A 129 -1.23 0.04 2.41
CA LEU A 129 -2.33 -0.85 2.78
C LEU A 129 -2.38 -1.10 4.30
N GLY A 130 -1.21 -1.32 4.92
CA GLY A 130 -1.11 -1.48 6.37
C GLY A 130 -1.54 -0.24 7.14
N ALA A 131 -1.10 0.95 6.70
CA ALA A 131 -1.50 2.23 7.28
C ALA A 131 -3.01 2.49 7.14
N VAL A 132 -3.58 2.21 5.97
CA VAL A 132 -5.03 2.37 5.71
C VAL A 132 -5.85 1.46 6.61
N GLU A 133 -5.41 0.21 6.83
CA GLU A 133 -6.12 -0.72 7.72
C GLU A 133 -6.08 -0.24 9.18
N ILE A 134 -4.96 0.33 9.64
CA ILE A 134 -4.84 0.87 11.00
C ILE A 134 -5.74 2.10 11.19
N ASP A 135 -5.74 3.01 10.22
CA ASP A 135 -6.42 4.30 10.31
C ASP A 135 -7.94 4.18 10.07
N GLY A 136 -8.33 3.46 9.01
CA GLY A 136 -9.71 3.40 8.51
C GLY A 136 -10.37 2.03 8.57
N GLY A 137 -9.64 0.98 9.00
CA GLY A 137 -10.15 -0.38 9.13
C GLY A 137 -10.44 -1.12 7.81
N ARG A 138 -10.86 -2.39 7.96
CA ARG A 138 -11.05 -3.36 6.87
C ARG A 138 -11.87 -2.89 5.68
N ASN A 139 -12.95 -2.15 5.92
CA ASN A 139 -13.79 -1.66 4.83
C ASN A 139 -13.08 -0.58 4.01
N THR A 140 -12.19 0.19 4.62
CA THR A 140 -11.39 1.22 3.95
C THR A 140 -10.25 0.58 3.17
N LEU A 141 -9.55 -0.40 3.76
CA LEU A 141 -8.58 -1.22 3.04
C LEU A 141 -9.20 -1.84 1.78
N ALA A 142 -10.39 -2.43 1.90
CA ALA A 142 -11.12 -3.01 0.77
C ALA A 142 -11.36 -2.00 -0.38
N ARG A 143 -11.75 -0.75 -0.05
CA ARG A 143 -11.96 0.31 -1.05
C ARG A 143 -10.66 0.72 -1.71
N VAL A 144 -9.59 0.90 -0.94
CA VAL A 144 -8.25 1.25 -1.45
C VAL A 144 -7.68 0.15 -2.34
N MET A 145 -7.77 -1.12 -1.92
CA MET A 145 -7.36 -2.26 -2.75
C MET A 145 -8.13 -2.31 -4.07
N ASN A 146 -9.44 -2.06 -4.04
CA ASN A 146 -10.24 -1.99 -5.27
C ASN A 146 -9.84 -0.82 -6.17
N ARG A 147 -9.58 0.37 -5.58
CA ARG A 147 -9.10 1.57 -6.28
C ARG A 147 -7.78 1.31 -7.00
N LEU A 148 -6.87 0.55 -6.39
CA LEU A 148 -5.58 0.19 -6.94
C LEU A 148 -5.64 -1.05 -7.86
N GLY A 149 -6.83 -1.58 -8.16
CA GLY A 149 -6.98 -2.78 -9.01
C GLY A 149 -6.61 -4.10 -8.34
N LEU A 150 -6.24 -4.10 -7.06
CA LEU A 150 -5.76 -5.27 -6.31
C LEU A 150 -6.86 -6.27 -5.94
N THR A 151 -8.09 -6.05 -6.40
CA THR A 151 -9.22 -6.98 -6.25
C THR A 151 -9.87 -7.33 -7.58
N GLN A 152 -9.32 -6.86 -8.70
CA GLN A 152 -9.88 -7.05 -10.04
C GLN A 152 -9.23 -8.27 -10.69
N HIS A 153 -9.91 -9.40 -10.62
CA HIS A 153 -9.40 -10.66 -11.19
C HIS A 153 -10.55 -11.51 -11.72
N ALA A 154 -10.35 -12.19 -12.85
CA ALA A 154 -11.38 -13.02 -13.49
C ALA A 154 -11.99 -14.05 -12.51
N LEU A 155 -11.16 -14.72 -11.71
CA LEU A 155 -11.61 -15.68 -10.67
C LEU A 155 -12.55 -15.07 -9.63
N LEU A 156 -12.49 -13.75 -9.39
CA LEU A 156 -13.38 -13.05 -8.45
C LEU A 156 -14.62 -12.46 -9.14
N LEU A 157 -14.71 -12.50 -10.47
CA LEU A 157 -15.82 -11.96 -11.25
C LEU A 157 -16.79 -13.04 -11.76
N VAL A 158 -16.32 -14.27 -11.97
CA VAL A 158 -17.15 -15.37 -12.49
C VAL A 158 -18.13 -15.88 -11.42
N PRO A 159 -19.42 -16.15 -11.76
CA PRO A 159 -20.37 -16.80 -10.85
C PRO A 159 -19.94 -18.22 -10.50
N SER A 160 -20.14 -18.63 -9.25
CA SER A 160 -19.66 -19.88 -8.65
C SER A 160 -20.19 -21.18 -9.28
N ASN A 161 -21.00 -21.13 -10.33
CA ASN A 161 -21.77 -22.26 -10.85
C ASN A 161 -21.16 -22.95 -12.08
N LEU A 162 -19.85 -22.84 -12.31
CA LEU A 162 -19.17 -23.44 -13.47
C LEU A 162 -17.85 -24.17 -13.13
N ALA A 163 -17.70 -24.67 -11.89
CA ALA A 163 -16.62 -25.58 -11.52
C ALA A 163 -17.16 -26.96 -11.18
#